data_AF-A0A2E1VTD5-F1
#
_entry.id   AF-A0A2E1VTD5-F1
#
_cell.length_a   1.000
_cell.length_b   1.000
_cell.length_c   1.000
_cell.angle_alpha   90.00
_cell.angle_beta   90.00
_cell.angle_gamma   90.00
#
_symmetry.space_group_name_H-M   'P 1'
#
loop_
_entity.id
_entity.type
_entity.pdbx_description
1 polymer ?
#
loop_
_entity_poly.entity_id
_entity_poly.type
_entity_poly.pdbx_seq_one_letter_code
_entity_poly.pdbx_strand_id
1 'polypeptide(L)'
;MLLSLTLSWGALCCALQSEAITPATEAGPHAAAAPEVPSAAAALRDWHPKTVEEWEARFAHEGVQLQSWGRLELWSDDRKTFEALAPALEAAWQAADELLDTSFLPDGAVIRVIASDRSQTLVDYWELLHEGAQRCGVAAPPAYLLSGANGMGSAHWNLPPTVLLNSSAEKLDSLPTRAVHEVAVLLAGWASSWSGYGAPEFLEEGLAGMIERRALKRPAALVYHDRAALKTTIHGYGVFAGIGEAMNDSSNAPGNWPKIIHNAVGKMQREWKSKSKRKKLDTRQRIDALLLRTHEQFARADYAYAWAVMEFLFDDQAAAEQQSNRTKLLRVLAGMRGTDHAALPQDKRSKLFQQELLAAFDQGGEELHLAFLAWAENSLPRR
;
A
#
# COMPACT_ATOMS: atom_id res chain seq x y z
N MET A 1 -58.65 15.08 13.79
CA MET A 1 -58.19 15.60 12.49
C MET A 1 -56.76 15.09 12.32
N LEU A 2 -56.42 13.95 11.70
CA LEU A 2 -56.63 13.50 10.30
C LEU A 2 -56.32 14.64 9.32
N LEU A 3 -55.32 14.57 8.42
CA LEU A 3 -54.81 13.50 7.53
C LEU A 3 -53.28 13.65 7.32
N SER A 4 -52.44 12.60 7.28
CA SER A 4 -52.28 11.49 6.31
C SER A 4 -51.51 11.88 5.02
N LEU A 5 -50.35 11.25 4.81
CA LEU A 5 -50.08 10.40 3.63
C LEU A 5 -48.78 9.61 3.83
N THR A 6 -48.95 8.37 4.27
CA THR A 6 -48.02 7.24 4.14
C THR A 6 -48.42 6.42 2.91
N LEU A 7 -47.47 5.95 2.11
CA LEU A 7 -47.65 4.80 1.23
C LEU A 7 -46.49 3.83 1.44
N SER A 8 -46.88 2.63 1.87
CA SER A 8 -46.09 1.42 2.07
C SER A 8 -45.67 0.79 0.73
N TRP A 9 -44.88 -0.28 0.78
CA TRP A 9 -45.32 -1.64 0.42
C TRP A 9 -44.10 -2.57 0.39
N GLY A 10 -44.00 -3.44 1.39
CA GLY A 10 -43.29 -4.71 1.25
C GLY A 10 -44.18 -5.69 0.49
N ALA A 11 -43.66 -6.28 -0.58
CA ALA A 11 -44.12 -7.52 -1.18
C ALA A 11 -43.10 -7.95 -2.24
N LEU A 12 -42.12 -8.79 -1.85
CA LEU A 12 -41.70 -9.97 -2.62
C LEU A 12 -40.62 -10.74 -1.83
N CYS A 13 -41.06 -11.52 -0.85
CA CYS A 13 -40.39 -12.75 -0.47
C CYS A 13 -41.18 -13.91 -1.09
N CYS A 14 -40.48 -14.99 -1.45
CA CYS A 14 -40.95 -16.31 -1.93
C CYS A 14 -41.02 -16.53 -3.45
N ALA A 15 -39.90 -17.02 -4.00
CA ALA A 15 -39.75 -18.06 -5.04
C ALA A 15 -38.32 -17.86 -5.60
N LEU A 16 -37.32 -18.70 -5.37
CA LEU A 16 -37.10 -20.06 -5.88
C LEU A 16 -35.99 -20.66 -5.01
N GLN A 17 -36.27 -21.64 -4.15
CA GLN A 17 -36.05 -23.08 -4.38
C GLN A 17 -34.71 -23.47 -5.03
N SER A 18 -34.02 -24.31 -4.26
CA SER A 18 -32.83 -25.09 -4.53
C SER A 18 -32.82 -25.79 -5.89
N GLU A 19 -31.74 -25.64 -6.65
CA GLU A 19 -31.26 -26.70 -7.54
C GLU A 19 -29.74 -26.82 -7.43
N ALA A 20 -29.31 -28.09 -7.38
CA ALA A 20 -27.96 -28.53 -7.16
C ALA A 20 -27.05 -28.16 -8.35
N ILE A 21 -25.84 -27.72 -8.06
CA ILE A 21 -24.79 -27.51 -9.07
C ILE A 21 -24.13 -28.86 -9.35
N THR A 22 -24.39 -29.41 -10.53
CA THR A 22 -23.52 -30.41 -11.18
C THR A 22 -22.79 -29.76 -12.36
N PRO A 23 -21.52 -30.12 -12.61
CA PRO A 23 -20.69 -29.43 -13.59
C PRO A 23 -20.82 -30.05 -14.98
N ALA A 24 -20.93 -29.23 -16.03
CA ALA A 24 -20.59 -29.66 -17.38
C ALA A 24 -20.14 -28.47 -18.24
N THR A 25 -18.92 -28.64 -18.75
CA THR A 25 -18.27 -28.04 -19.92
C THR A 25 -19.19 -27.63 -21.08
N GLU A 26 -18.97 -26.44 -21.64
CA GLU A 26 -18.83 -26.22 -23.09
C GLU A 26 -18.26 -24.82 -23.40
N ALA A 27 -17.45 -24.75 -24.45
CA ALA A 27 -16.56 -23.64 -24.78
C ALA A 27 -17.16 -22.70 -25.84
N GLY A 28 -17.25 -21.40 -25.52
CA GLY A 28 -17.27 -20.21 -26.42
C GLY A 28 -18.33 -20.13 -27.54
N PRO A 29 -18.46 -19.00 -28.27
CA PRO A 29 -17.70 -17.75 -28.18
C PRO A 29 -18.59 -16.50 -27.99
N HIS A 30 -18.09 -15.53 -27.22
CA HIS A 30 -18.19 -14.07 -27.42
C HIS A 30 -17.72 -13.42 -26.12
N ALA A 31 -16.40 -13.34 -25.97
CA ALA A 31 -15.82 -12.36 -25.06
C ALA A 31 -16.28 -10.99 -25.58
N ALA A 32 -17.20 -10.36 -24.85
CA ALA A 32 -17.47 -8.94 -25.04
C ALA A 32 -16.14 -8.22 -24.79
N ALA A 33 -15.55 -7.69 -25.86
CA ALA A 33 -14.37 -6.85 -25.76
C ALA A 33 -14.70 -5.68 -24.83
N ALA A 34 -13.84 -5.44 -23.84
CA ALA A 34 -13.87 -4.23 -23.05
C ALA A 34 -13.87 -3.02 -24.03
N PRO A 35 -14.67 -1.98 -23.79
CA PRO A 35 -14.84 -0.89 -24.74
C PRO A 35 -13.50 -0.24 -25.10
N GLU A 36 -13.29 0.07 -26.38
CA GLU A 36 -12.13 0.84 -26.85
C GLU A 36 -12.23 2.29 -26.36
N VAL A 37 -11.76 2.50 -25.13
CA VAL A 37 -11.41 3.79 -24.55
C VAL A 37 -10.18 4.33 -25.31
N PRO A 38 -10.04 5.65 -25.59
CA PRO A 38 -8.76 6.21 -26.05
C PRO A 38 -7.66 5.59 -25.21
N SER A 39 -6.66 4.95 -25.86
CA SER A 39 -5.87 3.90 -25.21
C SER A 39 -5.54 4.33 -23.79
N ALA A 40 -5.92 3.53 -22.78
CA ALA A 40 -5.83 3.94 -21.37
C ALA A 40 -4.44 4.53 -21.03
N ALA A 41 -3.42 4.12 -21.79
CA ALA A 41 -2.08 4.67 -21.80
C ALA A 41 -1.94 6.15 -22.17
N ALA A 42 -2.67 6.68 -23.14
CA ALA A 42 -2.67 8.10 -23.49
C ALA A 42 -3.32 8.94 -22.37
N ALA A 43 -4.43 8.46 -21.79
CA ALA A 43 -5.08 9.11 -20.66
C ALA A 43 -4.17 9.21 -19.43
N LEU A 44 -3.34 8.18 -19.19
CA LEU A 44 -2.36 8.13 -18.10
C LEU A 44 -1.10 8.98 -18.34
N ARG A 45 -0.76 9.25 -19.61
CA ARG A 45 0.51 9.87 -20.01
C ARG A 45 0.37 11.33 -20.43
N ASP A 46 -0.62 11.65 -21.26
CA ASP A 46 -0.66 12.89 -22.06
C ASP A 46 -1.38 14.05 -21.36
N TRP A 47 -1.40 14.05 -20.03
CA TRP A 47 -1.91 15.15 -19.20
C TRP A 47 -0.81 15.94 -18.48
N HIS A 48 0.37 15.33 -18.31
CA HIS A 48 1.48 15.87 -17.54
C HIS A 48 2.60 16.40 -18.46
N PRO A 49 3.34 17.46 -18.08
CA PRO A 49 4.56 17.88 -18.78
C PRO A 49 5.55 16.74 -19.04
N LYS A 50 6.16 16.69 -20.22
CA LYS A 50 7.09 15.63 -20.61
C LYS A 50 8.55 16.03 -20.44
N THR A 51 8.82 17.32 -20.38
CA THR A 51 10.17 17.87 -20.20
C THR A 51 10.17 18.94 -19.12
N VAL A 52 11.38 19.30 -18.65
CA VAL A 52 11.56 20.43 -17.73
C VAL A 52 11.04 21.70 -18.37
N GLU A 53 11.35 21.99 -19.64
CA GLU A 53 10.92 23.21 -20.32
C GLU A 53 9.38 23.32 -20.40
N GLU A 54 8.68 22.21 -20.64
CA GLU A 54 7.21 22.18 -20.62
C GLU A 54 6.66 22.45 -19.22
N TRP A 55 7.30 21.90 -18.19
CA TRP A 55 6.93 22.13 -16.80
C TRP A 55 7.13 23.61 -16.42
N GLU A 56 8.32 24.14 -16.66
CA GLU A 56 8.68 25.52 -16.32
C GLU A 56 7.79 26.53 -17.06
N ALA A 57 7.47 26.25 -18.33
CA ALA A 57 6.53 27.06 -19.10
C ALA A 57 5.09 27.01 -18.55
N ARG A 58 4.65 25.85 -18.04
CA ARG A 58 3.29 25.67 -17.50
C ARG A 58 3.12 26.35 -16.14
N PHE A 59 4.09 26.15 -15.25
CA PHE A 59 4.00 26.62 -13.86
C PHE A 59 4.71 27.95 -13.62
N ALA A 60 5.35 28.53 -14.64
CA ALA A 60 6.16 29.75 -14.52
C ALA A 60 7.20 29.64 -13.38
N HIS A 61 7.85 28.48 -13.28
CA HIS A 61 8.81 28.12 -12.25
C HIS A 61 10.07 27.60 -12.89
N GLU A 62 11.20 28.30 -12.68
CA GLU A 62 12.51 27.90 -13.20
C GLU A 62 13.30 27.07 -12.17
N GLY A 63 14.29 26.33 -12.66
CA GLY A 63 15.22 25.55 -11.83
C GLY A 63 14.69 24.16 -11.50
N VAL A 64 13.73 23.65 -12.27
CA VAL A 64 13.12 22.35 -12.03
C VAL A 64 14.05 21.25 -12.50
N GLN A 65 14.18 20.22 -11.67
CA GLN A 65 14.98 19.05 -11.93
C GLN A 65 14.08 17.83 -12.15
N LEU A 66 14.45 17.03 -13.15
CA LEU A 66 13.77 15.78 -13.50
C LEU A 66 14.77 14.63 -13.49
N GLN A 67 14.39 13.52 -12.86
CA GLN A 67 15.03 12.22 -13.06
C GLN A 67 13.98 11.13 -13.24
N SER A 68 14.26 10.18 -14.14
CA SER A 68 13.36 9.06 -14.46
C SER A 68 14.09 7.74 -14.34
N TRP A 69 13.39 6.74 -13.79
CA TRP A 69 13.82 5.34 -13.70
C TRP A 69 12.80 4.43 -14.40
N GLY A 70 12.39 4.79 -15.61
CA GLY A 70 11.43 4.04 -16.40
C GLY A 70 9.99 4.46 -16.12
N ARG A 71 9.34 3.86 -15.10
CA ARG A 71 7.94 4.17 -14.72
C ARG A 71 7.82 4.91 -13.38
N LEU A 72 8.93 5.45 -12.88
CA LEU A 72 9.01 6.37 -11.76
C LEU A 72 9.72 7.65 -12.20
N GLU A 73 9.15 8.79 -11.87
CA GLU A 73 9.74 10.12 -12.10
C GLU A 73 9.81 10.91 -10.79
N LEU A 74 10.92 11.63 -10.59
CA LEU A 74 11.06 12.66 -9.57
C LEU A 74 11.16 14.02 -10.26
N TRP A 75 10.25 14.92 -9.88
CA TRP A 75 10.23 16.32 -10.26
C TRP A 75 10.43 17.17 -9.01
N SER A 76 11.40 18.09 -9.02
CA SER A 76 11.67 18.97 -7.87
C SER A 76 12.15 20.34 -8.30
N ASP A 77 11.60 21.41 -7.71
CA ASP A 77 12.09 22.78 -7.85
C ASP A 77 13.11 23.18 -6.76
N ASP A 78 13.36 22.29 -5.79
CA ASP A 78 14.45 22.42 -4.82
C ASP A 78 15.55 21.39 -5.07
N ARG A 79 16.76 21.90 -5.30
CA ARG A 79 17.96 21.10 -5.55
C ARG A 79 18.35 20.23 -4.37
N LYS A 80 18.25 20.74 -3.13
CA LYS A 80 18.65 19.95 -1.95
C LYS A 80 17.70 18.79 -1.73
N THR A 81 16.40 19.04 -1.85
CA THR A 81 15.37 18.00 -1.82
C THR A 81 15.60 16.97 -2.94
N PHE A 82 15.88 17.42 -4.16
CA PHE A 82 16.17 16.52 -5.27
C PHE A 82 17.37 15.60 -4.98
N GLU A 83 18.50 16.17 -4.54
CA GLU A 83 19.72 15.41 -4.21
C GLU A 83 19.50 14.43 -3.04
N ALA A 84 18.59 14.74 -2.10
CA ALA A 84 18.23 13.85 -1.00
C ALA A 84 17.29 12.72 -1.44
N LEU A 85 16.32 13.00 -2.32
CA LEU A 85 15.28 12.05 -2.73
C LEU A 85 15.74 11.09 -3.83
N ALA A 86 16.48 11.57 -4.82
CA ALA A 86 16.83 10.80 -6.02
C ALA A 86 17.48 9.43 -5.71
N PRO A 87 18.55 9.31 -4.90
CA PRO A 87 19.16 8.01 -4.63
C PRO A 87 18.25 7.07 -3.83
N ALA A 88 17.37 7.61 -2.98
CA ALA A 88 16.42 6.83 -2.21
C ALA A 88 15.31 6.25 -3.08
N LEU A 89 14.75 7.07 -3.98
CA LEU A 89 13.71 6.67 -4.91
C LEU A 89 14.24 5.67 -5.95
N GLU A 90 15.47 5.84 -6.43
CA GLU A 90 16.13 4.86 -7.29
C GLU A 90 16.23 3.49 -6.61
N ALA A 91 16.76 3.46 -5.39
CA ALA A 91 16.92 2.22 -4.64
C ALA A 91 15.58 1.56 -4.29
N ALA A 92 14.56 2.37 -3.98
CA ALA A 92 13.20 1.89 -3.74
C ALA A 92 12.57 1.29 -5.01
N TRP A 93 12.77 1.93 -6.15
CA TRP A 93 12.29 1.42 -7.44
C TRP A 93 12.96 0.10 -7.82
N GLN A 94 14.28 0.01 -7.65
CA GLN A 94 15.02 -1.24 -7.88
C GLN A 94 14.54 -2.37 -6.95
N ALA A 95 14.35 -2.07 -5.67
CA ALA A 95 13.83 -3.05 -4.71
C ALA A 95 12.40 -3.48 -5.07
N ALA A 96 11.53 -2.55 -5.47
CA ALA A 96 10.18 -2.84 -5.91
C ALA A 96 10.15 -3.73 -7.16
N ASP A 97 11.02 -3.46 -8.14
CA ASP A 97 11.12 -4.26 -9.35
C ASP A 97 11.62 -5.68 -9.06
N GLU A 98 12.62 -5.81 -8.20
CA GLU A 98 13.11 -7.11 -7.73
C GLU A 98 12.01 -7.92 -7.05
N LEU A 99 11.09 -7.27 -6.32
CA LEU A 99 10.05 -7.93 -5.51
C LEU A 99 8.78 -8.23 -6.28
N LEU A 100 8.28 -7.26 -7.04
CA LEU A 100 6.97 -7.30 -7.64
C LEU A 100 6.97 -7.56 -9.14
N ASP A 101 8.11 -7.35 -9.83
CA ASP A 101 8.16 -7.18 -11.29
C ASP A 101 7.21 -6.05 -11.72
N THR A 102 7.70 -4.81 -11.81
CA THR A 102 6.87 -3.60 -12.01
C THR A 102 6.17 -3.53 -13.37
N SER A 103 6.30 -4.57 -14.20
CA SER A 103 5.54 -4.76 -15.44
C SER A 103 4.01 -4.81 -15.23
N PHE A 104 3.55 -5.03 -14.00
CA PHE A 104 2.11 -4.98 -13.68
C PHE A 104 1.50 -3.59 -13.95
N LEU A 105 2.25 -2.49 -13.87
CA LEU A 105 1.71 -1.16 -14.18
C LEU A 105 1.16 -1.14 -15.63
N PRO A 106 -0.02 -0.56 -15.89
CA PRO A 106 -0.53 -0.49 -17.24
C PRO A 106 0.37 0.40 -18.11
N ASP A 107 0.32 0.19 -19.42
CA ASP A 107 1.07 1.03 -20.35
C ASP A 107 0.73 2.50 -20.15
N GLY A 108 1.74 3.36 -20.18
CA GLY A 108 1.58 4.79 -19.95
C GLY A 108 1.44 5.22 -18.49
N ALA A 109 1.27 4.32 -17.53
CA ALA A 109 1.34 4.67 -16.11
C ALA A 109 2.79 4.97 -15.71
N VAL A 110 2.96 6.14 -15.10
CA VAL A 110 4.22 6.61 -14.51
C VAL A 110 3.88 7.17 -13.13
N ILE A 111 4.50 6.61 -12.10
CA ILE A 111 4.41 7.16 -10.74
C ILE A 111 5.22 8.45 -10.71
N ARG A 112 4.58 9.57 -10.38
CA ARG A 112 5.23 10.88 -10.34
C ARG A 112 5.38 11.36 -8.91
N VAL A 113 6.61 11.57 -8.47
CA VAL A 113 6.92 12.21 -7.21
C VAL A 113 7.19 13.68 -7.48
N ILE A 114 6.30 14.55 -7.00
CA ILE A 114 6.40 16.01 -7.10
C ILE A 114 6.83 16.54 -5.75
N ALA A 115 8.06 17.05 -5.67
CA ALA A 115 8.61 17.63 -4.46
C ALA A 115 8.81 19.13 -4.62
N SER A 116 8.33 19.90 -3.66
CA SER A 116 8.54 21.35 -3.65
C SER A 116 8.55 21.91 -2.24
N ASP A 117 9.36 22.95 -2.01
CA ASP A 117 9.33 23.73 -0.79
C ASP A 117 8.28 24.86 -0.85
N ARG A 118 7.64 25.04 -2.01
CA ARG A 118 6.64 26.07 -2.26
C ARG A 118 5.24 25.46 -2.28
N SER A 119 4.42 25.83 -1.31
CA SER A 119 3.03 25.39 -1.29
C SER A 119 2.24 25.79 -2.55
N GLN A 120 2.58 26.90 -3.22
CA GLN A 120 1.91 27.30 -4.46
C GLN A 120 2.20 26.33 -5.62
N THR A 121 3.45 25.87 -5.80
CA THR A 121 3.78 24.84 -6.80
C THR A 121 2.92 23.59 -6.60
N LEU A 122 2.71 23.17 -5.34
CA LEU A 122 1.86 22.03 -5.02
C LEU A 122 0.37 22.29 -5.27
N VAL A 123 -0.10 23.52 -5.08
CA VAL A 123 -1.48 23.94 -5.44
C VAL A 123 -1.66 23.84 -6.95
N ASP A 124 -0.78 24.45 -7.72
CA ASP A 124 -0.87 24.50 -9.19
C ASP A 124 -0.77 23.09 -9.78
N TYR A 125 0.10 22.25 -9.21
CA TYR A 125 0.18 20.85 -9.62
C TYR A 125 -1.06 20.05 -9.22
N TRP A 126 -1.63 20.29 -8.04
CA TRP A 126 -2.88 19.64 -7.62
C TRP A 126 -4.03 19.97 -8.57
N GLU A 127 -4.11 21.20 -9.09
CA GLU A 127 -5.06 21.58 -10.14
C GLU A 127 -4.80 20.82 -11.46
N LEU A 128 -3.53 20.69 -11.88
CA LEU A 128 -3.19 19.86 -13.04
C LEU A 128 -3.58 18.38 -12.81
N LEU A 129 -3.41 17.86 -11.61
CA LEU A 129 -3.78 16.49 -11.26
C LEU A 129 -5.30 16.25 -11.40
N HIS A 130 -6.13 17.29 -11.22
CA HIS A 130 -7.57 17.19 -11.51
C HIS A 130 -7.82 16.94 -13.00
N GLU A 131 -7.11 17.62 -13.89
CA GLU A 131 -7.20 17.37 -15.33
C GLU A 131 -6.79 15.92 -15.67
N GLY A 132 -5.72 15.43 -15.03
CA GLY A 132 -5.27 14.04 -15.16
C GLY A 132 -6.33 13.03 -14.69
N ALA A 133 -6.93 13.25 -13.53
CA ALA A 133 -7.99 12.41 -12.98
C ALA A 133 -9.23 12.38 -13.89
N GLN A 134 -9.65 13.54 -14.41
CA GLN A 134 -10.76 13.64 -15.37
C GLN A 134 -10.48 12.85 -16.65
N ARG A 135 -9.26 12.93 -17.20
CA ARG A 135 -8.85 12.14 -18.38
C ARG A 135 -8.82 10.64 -18.10
N CYS A 136 -8.48 10.24 -16.88
CA CYS A 136 -8.54 8.85 -16.43
C CYS A 136 -9.97 8.39 -16.10
N GLY A 137 -10.97 9.27 -16.15
CA GLY A 137 -12.37 8.94 -15.85
C GLY A 137 -12.64 8.66 -14.37
N VAL A 138 -11.82 9.18 -13.45
CA VAL A 138 -11.99 9.02 -12.01
C VAL A 138 -12.35 10.33 -11.32
N ALA A 139 -12.81 10.24 -10.07
CA ALA A 139 -13.10 11.40 -9.25
C ALA A 139 -11.84 12.27 -9.10
N ALA A 140 -12.02 13.59 -9.06
CA ALA A 140 -10.93 14.51 -8.82
C ALA A 140 -10.29 14.27 -7.44
N PRO A 141 -8.97 14.47 -7.29
CA PRO A 141 -8.30 14.43 -6.00
C PRO A 141 -8.99 15.37 -5.00
N PRO A 142 -9.40 14.87 -3.82
CA PRO A 142 -10.09 15.69 -2.84
C PRO A 142 -9.14 16.72 -2.22
N ALA A 143 -9.68 17.83 -1.73
CA ALA A 143 -8.90 18.92 -1.13
C ALA A 143 -8.04 18.46 0.06
N TYR A 144 -8.45 17.39 0.76
CA TYR A 144 -7.67 16.87 1.87
C TYR A 144 -6.31 16.32 1.42
N LEU A 145 -6.14 15.93 0.14
CA LEU A 145 -4.87 15.46 -0.40
C LEU A 145 -3.80 16.56 -0.27
N LEU A 146 -4.13 17.77 -0.75
CA LEU A 146 -3.24 18.93 -0.67
C LEU A 146 -3.03 19.36 0.79
N SER A 147 -4.06 19.27 1.63
CA SER A 147 -3.91 19.55 3.06
C SER A 147 -3.01 18.53 3.77
N GLY A 148 -3.04 17.26 3.33
CA GLY A 148 -2.17 16.20 3.82
C GLY A 148 -0.72 16.47 3.43
N ALA A 149 -0.45 16.77 2.16
CA ALA A 149 0.90 17.14 1.71
C ALA A 149 1.45 18.35 2.47
N ASN A 150 0.65 19.40 2.67
CA ASN A 150 1.10 20.60 3.39
C ASN A 150 1.19 20.43 4.90
N GLY A 151 0.32 19.62 5.52
CA GLY A 151 0.26 19.45 6.98
C GLY A 151 1.12 18.31 7.51
N MET A 152 1.22 17.22 6.75
CA MET A 152 1.93 15.98 7.10
C MET A 152 3.19 15.77 6.26
N GLY A 153 3.50 16.67 5.33
CA GLY A 153 4.69 16.63 4.47
C GLY A 153 4.58 15.76 3.23
N SER A 154 3.62 14.84 3.18
CA SER A 154 3.39 13.96 2.04
C SER A 154 1.93 13.58 1.87
N ALA A 155 1.55 13.27 0.62
CA ALA A 155 0.30 12.59 0.30
C ALA A 155 0.41 11.89 -1.07
N HIS A 156 -0.35 10.82 -1.29
CA HIS A 156 -0.41 10.14 -2.59
C HIS A 156 -1.82 10.10 -3.19
N TRP A 157 -1.86 9.97 -4.51
CA TRP A 157 -3.07 9.77 -5.30
C TRP A 157 -2.86 8.62 -6.28
N ASN A 158 -3.82 7.70 -6.37
CA ASN A 158 -3.62 6.44 -7.09
C ASN A 158 -3.71 6.56 -8.61
N LEU A 159 -4.62 7.39 -9.13
CA LEU A 159 -4.93 7.43 -10.57
C LEU A 159 -5.23 8.86 -11.08
N PRO A 160 -4.33 9.49 -11.85
CA PRO A 160 -3.01 8.99 -12.23
C PRO A 160 -2.03 8.96 -11.03
N PRO A 161 -1.12 7.97 -10.95
CA PRO A 161 -0.31 7.73 -9.76
C PRO A 161 0.67 8.87 -9.48
N THR A 162 0.50 9.50 -8.32
CA THR A 162 1.19 10.73 -7.94
C THR A 162 1.50 10.73 -6.45
N VAL A 163 2.68 11.20 -6.07
CA VAL A 163 3.05 11.58 -4.72
C VAL A 163 3.34 13.08 -4.69
N LEU A 164 2.73 13.80 -3.76
CA LEU A 164 3.02 15.20 -3.47
C LEU A 164 3.85 15.27 -2.19
N LEU A 165 4.99 15.92 -2.25
CA LEU A 165 5.89 16.13 -1.12
C LEU A 165 6.09 17.62 -0.89
N ASN A 166 5.71 18.10 0.29
CA ASN A 166 6.07 19.44 0.73
C ASN A 166 7.37 19.37 1.52
N SER A 167 8.49 19.75 0.90
CA SER A 167 9.81 19.70 1.54
C SER A 167 10.00 20.77 2.61
N SER A 168 9.15 21.80 2.67
CA SER A 168 9.17 22.80 3.75
C SER A 168 8.46 22.35 5.02
N ALA A 169 7.53 21.40 4.92
CA ALA A 169 6.77 20.87 6.04
C ALA A 169 7.55 19.83 6.86
N GLU A 170 8.68 19.35 6.34
CA GLU A 170 9.44 18.24 6.89
C GLU A 170 10.95 18.50 6.91
N LYS A 171 11.66 17.78 7.77
CA LYS A 171 13.13 17.85 7.78
C LYS A 171 13.69 17.12 6.57
N LEU A 172 14.74 17.66 5.96
CA LEU A 172 15.39 17.08 4.78
C LEU A 172 15.72 15.58 4.94
N ASP A 173 16.22 15.18 6.12
CA ASP A 173 16.57 13.77 6.41
C ASP A 173 15.34 12.84 6.50
N SER A 174 14.13 13.38 6.66
CA SER A 174 12.88 12.62 6.77
C SER A 174 12.15 12.45 5.42
N LEU A 175 12.42 13.34 4.46
CA LEU A 175 11.82 13.32 3.13
C LEU A 175 12.02 12.00 2.38
N PRO A 176 13.22 11.38 2.37
CA PRO A 176 13.42 10.11 1.68
C PRO A 176 12.50 9.01 2.21
N THR A 177 12.19 9.01 3.50
CA THR A 177 11.34 7.97 4.10
C THR A 177 9.90 8.15 3.66
N ARG A 178 9.39 9.39 3.72
CA ARG A 178 8.05 9.71 3.21
C ARG A 178 7.91 9.37 1.74
N ALA A 179 8.86 9.80 0.91
CA ALA A 179 8.82 9.56 -0.52
C ALA A 179 8.77 8.05 -0.85
N VAL A 180 9.61 7.26 -0.19
CA VAL A 180 9.67 5.81 -0.41
C VAL A 180 8.40 5.11 0.09
N HIS A 181 7.88 5.51 1.26
CA HIS A 181 6.63 4.97 1.80
C HIS A 181 5.47 5.19 0.82
N GLU A 182 5.23 6.42 0.40
CA GLU A 182 4.11 6.80 -0.46
C GLU A 182 4.20 6.08 -1.84
N VAL A 183 5.41 5.96 -2.40
CA VAL A 183 5.64 5.19 -3.64
C VAL A 183 5.34 3.70 -3.44
N ALA A 184 5.75 3.13 -2.31
CA ALA A 184 5.49 1.73 -2.00
C ALA A 184 4.00 1.44 -1.77
N VAL A 185 3.27 2.35 -1.13
CA VAL A 185 1.80 2.27 -0.99
C VAL A 185 1.13 2.28 -2.36
N LEU A 186 1.52 3.20 -3.25
CA LEU A 186 1.03 3.20 -4.63
C LEU A 186 1.32 1.87 -5.33
N LEU A 187 2.53 1.33 -5.18
CA LEU A 187 2.90 0.04 -5.78
C LEU A 187 2.05 -1.12 -5.22
N ALA A 188 1.76 -1.16 -3.92
CA ALA A 188 0.85 -2.14 -3.33
C ALA A 188 -0.56 -2.05 -3.93
N GLY A 189 -1.08 -0.83 -4.04
CA GLY A 189 -2.35 -0.52 -4.70
C GLY A 189 -2.39 -1.06 -6.13
N TRP A 190 -1.38 -0.75 -6.93
CA TRP A 190 -1.31 -1.15 -8.34
C TRP A 190 -0.99 -2.63 -8.56
N ALA A 191 -0.25 -3.26 -7.65
CA ALA A 191 0.02 -4.69 -7.67
C ALA A 191 -1.23 -5.51 -7.35
N SER A 192 -2.18 -4.95 -6.60
CA SER A 192 -3.44 -5.64 -6.26
C SER A 192 -4.62 -5.19 -7.12
N SER A 193 -4.61 -4.01 -7.74
CA SER A 193 -5.73 -3.43 -8.49
C SER A 193 -5.32 -2.72 -9.79
N TRP A 194 -6.17 -2.76 -10.83
CA TRP A 194 -5.98 -1.99 -12.08
C TRP A 194 -6.12 -0.48 -11.93
N SER A 195 -6.70 -0.01 -10.83
CA SER A 195 -6.92 1.41 -10.58
C SER A 195 -5.97 1.98 -9.54
N GLY A 196 -5.10 1.13 -8.95
CA GLY A 196 -4.29 1.49 -7.80
C GLY A 196 -5.07 1.61 -6.48
N TYR A 197 -6.40 1.47 -6.49
CA TYR A 197 -7.23 1.56 -5.28
C TYR A 197 -7.53 0.19 -4.69
N GLY A 198 -7.64 0.16 -3.36
CA GLY A 198 -8.30 -0.93 -2.65
C GLY A 198 -7.38 -2.02 -2.13
N ALA A 199 -6.07 -1.78 -2.08
CA ALA A 199 -5.16 -2.66 -1.38
C ALA A 199 -5.56 -2.77 0.12
N PRO A 200 -5.41 -3.95 0.73
CA PRO A 200 -5.53 -4.07 2.18
C PRO A 200 -4.41 -3.30 2.89
N GLU A 201 -4.75 -2.64 4.00
CA GLU A 201 -3.81 -1.86 4.85
C GLU A 201 -2.51 -2.64 5.16
N PHE A 202 -2.66 -3.92 5.52
CA PHE A 202 -1.54 -4.81 5.80
C PHE A 202 -0.56 -4.91 4.62
N LEU A 203 -1.06 -4.93 3.37
CA LEU A 203 -0.24 -5.04 2.18
C LEU A 203 0.50 -3.73 1.92
N GLU A 204 -0.19 -2.59 2.04
CA GLU A 204 0.39 -1.25 1.86
C GLU A 204 1.54 -1.02 2.85
N GLU A 205 1.25 -1.13 4.15
CA GLU A 205 2.21 -0.86 5.22
C GLU A 205 3.29 -1.95 5.32
N GLY A 206 2.90 -3.19 5.02
CA GLY A 206 3.77 -4.34 4.90
C GLY A 206 4.85 -4.15 3.85
N LEU A 207 4.42 -3.82 2.62
CA LEU A 207 5.32 -3.61 1.48
C LEU A 207 6.15 -2.34 1.67
N ALA A 208 5.55 -1.25 2.15
CA ALA A 208 6.25 0.00 2.40
C ALA A 208 7.43 -0.18 3.35
N GLY A 209 7.23 -0.81 4.51
CA GLY A 209 8.34 -1.06 5.43
C GLY A 209 9.43 -1.97 4.87
N MET A 210 9.06 -2.93 4.02
CA MET A 210 10.02 -3.82 3.36
C MET A 210 10.88 -3.07 2.34
N ILE A 211 10.27 -2.21 1.52
CA ILE A 211 10.97 -1.39 0.52
C ILE A 211 11.83 -0.33 1.23
N GLU A 212 11.32 0.37 2.24
CA GLU A 212 12.08 1.33 3.04
C GLU A 212 13.36 0.71 3.60
N ARG A 213 13.26 -0.49 4.18
CA ARG A 213 14.43 -1.21 4.73
C ARG A 213 15.50 -1.50 3.68
N ARG A 214 15.10 -1.80 2.45
CA ARG A 214 16.01 -2.12 1.33
C ARG A 214 16.60 -0.85 0.70
N ALA A 215 15.80 0.20 0.60
CA ALA A 215 16.16 1.43 -0.11
C ALA A 215 16.95 2.42 0.74
N LEU A 216 16.67 2.48 2.05
CA LEU A 216 17.13 3.55 2.91
C LEU A 216 18.14 3.04 3.95
N LYS A 217 19.32 3.66 3.96
CA LYS A 217 20.31 3.42 5.02
C LYS A 217 19.81 3.89 6.39
N ARG A 218 19.04 4.99 6.39
CA ARG A 218 18.55 5.68 7.59
C ARG A 218 17.10 6.19 7.47
N PRO A 219 16.07 5.33 7.35
CA PRO A 219 14.68 5.78 7.45
C PRO A 219 14.40 6.55 8.75
N ALA A 220 13.57 7.58 8.62
CA ALA A 220 13.12 8.48 9.66
C ALA A 220 11.71 8.11 10.14
N ALA A 221 11.29 8.74 11.23
CA ALA A 221 10.00 8.47 11.81
C ALA A 221 8.83 9.15 11.11
N LEU A 222 7.90 8.39 10.52
CA LEU A 222 6.66 8.89 9.90
C LEU A 222 5.43 8.85 10.82
N VAL A 223 4.90 10.01 11.22
CA VAL A 223 3.60 10.08 11.91
C VAL A 223 2.50 10.25 10.86
N TYR A 224 1.51 9.34 10.81
CA TYR A 224 0.40 9.45 9.84
C TYR A 224 -0.95 9.86 10.47
N HIS A 225 -1.06 10.04 11.81
CA HIS A 225 -2.35 10.36 12.46
C HIS A 225 -2.33 11.34 13.63
N ASP A 226 -3.30 12.26 13.59
CA ASP A 226 -3.61 13.24 14.65
C ASP A 226 -4.30 12.64 15.90
N ARG A 227 -4.70 11.35 15.87
CA ARG A 227 -5.40 10.66 16.98
C ARG A 227 -4.74 9.38 17.49
N ALA A 228 -3.62 8.95 16.91
CA ALA A 228 -2.88 7.77 17.34
C ALA A 228 -1.98 8.03 18.57
N ALA A 229 -1.85 9.30 18.94
CA ALA A 229 -1.26 9.70 20.20
C ALA A 229 -2.36 9.78 21.27
N LEU A 230 -2.11 9.16 22.43
CA LEU A 230 -2.58 9.56 23.77
C LEU A 230 -3.61 8.71 24.52
N LYS A 231 -4.48 7.87 23.94
CA LYS A 231 -5.60 7.34 24.76
C LYS A 231 -5.46 5.99 25.46
N THR A 232 -4.60 5.09 25.04
CA THR A 232 -4.47 3.79 25.75
C THR A 232 -3.06 3.24 25.70
N THR A 233 -2.42 3.15 26.87
CA THR A 233 -1.21 2.37 27.16
C THR A 233 -1.48 0.88 26.99
N ILE A 234 -1.54 0.41 25.73
CA ILE A 234 -1.53 -1.01 25.39
C ILE A 234 -0.29 -1.25 24.54
N HIS A 235 0.60 -2.08 25.08
CA HIS A 235 1.95 -2.36 24.58
C HIS A 235 1.99 -2.76 23.09
N GLY A 236 2.77 -2.02 22.30
CA GLY A 236 3.22 -2.42 20.97
C GLY A 236 3.61 -1.20 20.15
N TYR A 237 4.61 -1.31 19.28
CA TYR A 237 5.26 -0.24 18.49
C TYR A 237 4.82 -0.34 17.05
N GLY A 238 4.34 0.76 16.48
CA GLY A 238 3.78 0.83 15.15
C GLY A 238 4.40 1.99 14.48
N VAL A 239 4.57 1.78 13.18
CA VAL A 239 5.40 2.56 12.28
C VAL A 239 5.20 4.02 12.58
N PHE A 240 6.19 4.48 13.34
CA PHE A 240 6.41 5.84 13.81
C PHE A 240 5.19 6.64 14.27
N ALA A 241 4.19 5.96 14.85
CA ALA A 241 3.08 6.61 15.52
C ALA A 241 3.56 7.24 16.85
N GLY A 242 3.85 8.54 16.81
CA GLY A 242 3.93 9.40 18.00
C GLY A 242 5.34 9.62 18.55
N ILE A 243 6.17 10.40 17.86
CA ILE A 243 7.33 11.05 18.47
C ILE A 243 7.37 12.51 18.00
N GLY A 244 6.38 13.28 18.45
CA GLY A 244 6.55 14.73 18.64
C GLY A 244 7.28 15.06 19.95
N GLU A 245 7.38 14.11 20.91
CA GLU A 245 7.90 14.41 22.26
C GLU A 245 8.93 13.43 22.84
N ALA A 246 9.16 12.23 22.28
CA ALA A 246 10.17 11.30 22.79
C ALA A 246 11.48 11.37 21.99
N MET A 247 12.19 12.50 22.07
CA MET A 247 13.44 12.81 21.37
C MET A 247 14.63 11.84 21.61
N ASN A 248 14.44 10.68 22.25
CA ASN A 248 15.51 9.73 22.61
C ASN A 248 15.10 8.24 22.49
N ASP A 249 14.11 7.88 21.67
CA ASP A 249 13.78 6.45 21.48
C ASP A 249 14.66 5.81 20.39
N SER A 250 15.50 4.87 20.82
CA SER A 250 16.37 4.04 19.97
C SER A 250 15.61 3.29 18.87
N SER A 251 14.31 3.04 19.00
CA SER A 251 13.50 2.36 17.98
C SER A 251 13.38 3.13 16.66
N ASN A 252 13.78 4.41 16.64
CA ASN A 252 13.81 5.22 15.42
C ASN A 252 15.00 4.94 14.51
N ALA A 253 15.99 4.17 14.98
CA ALA A 253 17.13 3.82 14.15
C ALA A 253 16.81 2.56 13.31
N PRO A 254 17.04 2.58 11.98
CA PRO A 254 16.80 1.45 11.08
C PRO A 254 17.58 0.19 11.44
N GLY A 255 18.80 0.36 11.97
CA GLY A 255 19.58 -0.76 12.52
C GLY A 255 18.90 -1.46 13.70
N ASN A 256 17.86 -0.86 14.29
CA ASN A 256 17.03 -1.46 15.33
C ASN A 256 15.75 -2.11 14.78
N TRP A 257 15.36 -1.89 13.52
CA TRP A 257 14.18 -2.50 12.92
C TRP A 257 14.22 -4.04 12.90
N PRO A 258 15.34 -4.70 12.53
CA PRO A 258 15.44 -6.16 12.64
C PRO A 258 15.18 -6.64 14.07
N LYS A 259 15.69 -5.89 15.06
CA LYS A 259 15.47 -6.19 16.48
C LYS A 259 14.02 -5.96 16.90
N ILE A 260 13.34 -4.94 16.38
CA ILE A 260 11.90 -4.68 16.64
C ILE A 260 11.06 -5.81 16.07
N ILE A 261 11.30 -6.20 14.82
CA ILE A 261 10.64 -7.33 14.16
C ILE A 261 10.87 -8.61 14.98
N HIS A 262 12.12 -8.90 15.32
CA HIS A 262 12.48 -10.07 16.12
C HIS A 262 11.82 -10.06 17.50
N ASN A 263 11.70 -8.90 18.16
CA ASN A 263 11.01 -8.78 19.44
C ASN A 263 9.49 -8.98 19.31
N ALA A 264 8.87 -8.43 18.26
CA ALA A 264 7.45 -8.60 17.98
C ALA A 264 7.13 -10.08 17.73
N VAL A 265 7.86 -10.72 16.81
CA VAL A 265 7.69 -12.15 16.50
C VAL A 265 8.05 -13.03 17.71
N GLY A 266 9.12 -12.72 18.43
CA GLY A 266 9.52 -13.48 19.64
C GLY A 266 8.52 -13.35 20.80
N LYS A 267 7.82 -12.21 20.93
CA LYS A 267 6.68 -12.07 21.86
C LYS A 267 5.55 -13.02 21.43
N MET A 268 5.20 -13.03 20.14
CA MET A 268 4.15 -13.91 19.62
C MET A 268 4.51 -15.39 19.78
N GLN A 269 5.75 -15.80 19.49
CA GLN A 269 6.21 -17.18 19.71
C GLN A 269 6.07 -17.60 21.18
N ARG A 270 6.39 -16.71 22.13
CA ARG A 270 6.20 -16.99 23.57
C ARG A 270 4.74 -17.06 23.96
N GLU A 271 3.90 -16.19 23.42
CA GLU A 271 2.45 -16.22 23.64
C GLU A 271 1.84 -17.49 23.04
N TRP A 272 2.27 -17.88 21.84
CA TRP A 272 1.91 -19.15 21.20
C TRP A 272 2.29 -20.34 22.08
N LYS A 273 3.56 -20.45 22.51
CA LYS A 273 4.07 -21.54 23.36
C LYS A 273 3.40 -21.60 24.75
N SER A 274 2.94 -20.47 25.28
CA SER A 274 2.28 -20.39 26.60
C SER A 274 0.76 -20.64 26.54
N LYS A 275 0.07 -20.17 25.49
CA LYS A 275 -1.38 -20.36 25.29
C LYS A 275 -1.71 -21.71 24.65
N SER A 276 -0.83 -22.31 23.85
CA SER A 276 -0.99 -23.68 23.33
C SER A 276 -1.07 -24.72 24.46
N LYS A 277 -0.29 -24.52 25.54
CA LYS A 277 -0.41 -25.31 26.79
C LYS A 277 -1.76 -25.15 27.50
N ARG A 278 -2.53 -24.09 27.21
CA ARG A 278 -3.85 -23.78 27.79
C ARG A 278 -5.03 -24.03 26.84
N LYS A 279 -4.81 -24.67 25.68
CA LYS A 279 -5.84 -25.11 24.70
C LYS A 279 -6.79 -24.03 24.16
N LYS A 280 -6.49 -22.73 24.29
CA LYS A 280 -7.24 -21.67 23.60
C LYS A 280 -6.29 -20.76 22.86
N LEU A 281 -6.24 -20.98 21.55
CA LEU A 281 -5.56 -20.12 20.60
C LEU A 281 -6.26 -18.76 20.57
N ASP A 282 -5.50 -17.68 20.69
CA ASP A 282 -6.04 -16.34 20.48
C ASP A 282 -5.99 -16.04 18.99
N THR A 283 -7.09 -16.32 18.30
CA THR A 283 -7.21 -16.19 16.84
C THR A 283 -6.89 -14.78 16.34
N ARG A 284 -7.04 -13.75 17.18
CA ARG A 284 -6.72 -12.35 16.84
C ARG A 284 -5.24 -12.13 16.55
N GLN A 285 -4.35 -12.97 17.05
CA GLN A 285 -2.90 -12.83 16.90
C GLN A 285 -2.35 -13.58 15.68
N ARG A 286 -3.18 -14.25 14.89
CA ARG A 286 -2.72 -15.02 13.73
C ARG A 286 -2.55 -14.14 12.48
N ILE A 287 -1.83 -14.64 11.48
CA ILE A 287 -1.65 -13.94 10.19
C ILE A 287 -3.01 -13.67 9.56
N ASP A 288 -3.86 -14.68 9.48
CA ASP A 288 -5.18 -14.55 8.87
C ASP A 288 -6.00 -13.41 9.52
N ALA A 289 -5.98 -13.29 10.85
CA ALA A 289 -6.66 -12.19 11.53
C ALA A 289 -6.00 -10.82 11.33
N LEU A 290 -4.67 -10.76 11.15
CA LEU A 290 -3.95 -9.53 10.81
C LEU A 290 -4.38 -8.99 9.43
N LEU A 291 -4.54 -9.88 8.45
CA LEU A 291 -4.97 -9.53 7.08
C LEU A 291 -6.34 -8.84 7.04
N LEU A 292 -7.16 -9.04 8.07
CA LEU A 292 -8.52 -8.50 8.18
C LEU A 292 -8.63 -7.17 8.93
N ARG A 293 -7.54 -6.66 9.51
CA ARG A 293 -7.60 -5.44 10.33
C ARG A 293 -7.84 -4.22 9.45
N THR A 294 -8.75 -3.36 9.89
CA THR A 294 -8.93 -2.02 9.30
C THR A 294 -7.88 -1.06 9.82
N HIS A 295 -7.81 0.11 9.19
CA HIS A 295 -6.99 1.23 9.61
C HIS A 295 -7.15 1.56 11.10
N GLU A 296 -8.39 1.64 11.60
CA GLU A 296 -8.66 1.97 13.00
C GLU A 296 -8.31 0.83 13.97
N GLN A 297 -8.15 -0.39 13.45
CA GLN A 297 -7.85 -1.59 14.22
C GLN A 297 -6.37 -1.95 14.22
N PHE A 298 -5.58 -1.37 13.30
CA PHE A 298 -4.16 -1.61 13.19
C PHE A 298 -3.45 -1.06 14.43
N ALA A 299 -3.22 -1.97 15.38
CA ALA A 299 -2.43 -1.66 16.54
C ALA A 299 -0.99 -1.52 16.12
N ARG A 300 -0.25 -0.76 16.91
CA ARG A 300 1.15 -0.50 16.64
C ARG A 300 1.96 -1.78 16.31
N ALA A 301 1.90 -2.83 17.15
CA ALA A 301 2.60 -4.09 16.91
C ALA A 301 2.26 -4.80 15.58
N ASP A 302 1.13 -4.47 14.98
CA ASP A 302 0.67 -5.05 13.72
C ASP A 302 1.51 -4.60 12.54
N TYR A 303 2.12 -3.42 12.60
CA TYR A 303 2.98 -2.94 11.51
C TYR A 303 4.30 -3.72 11.45
N ALA A 304 5.03 -3.81 12.57
CA ALA A 304 6.25 -4.62 12.62
C ALA A 304 5.96 -6.09 12.30
N TYR A 305 4.77 -6.56 12.67
CA TYR A 305 4.31 -7.88 12.31
C TYR A 305 3.97 -7.98 10.81
N ALA A 306 3.33 -6.96 10.22
CA ALA A 306 3.04 -6.90 8.80
C ALA A 306 4.30 -6.98 7.96
N TRP A 307 5.35 -6.27 8.37
CA TRP A 307 6.67 -6.36 7.73
C TRP A 307 7.25 -7.76 7.78
N ALA A 308 7.22 -8.39 8.96
CA ALA A 308 7.72 -9.76 9.12
C ALA A 308 6.96 -10.75 8.23
N VAL A 309 5.64 -10.59 8.15
CA VAL A 309 4.80 -11.43 7.29
C VAL A 309 5.05 -11.12 5.83
N MET A 310 5.26 -9.87 5.42
CA MET A 310 5.61 -9.55 4.03
C MET A 310 6.97 -10.11 3.63
N GLU A 311 7.97 -10.06 4.51
CA GLU A 311 9.27 -10.73 4.26
C GLU A 311 9.09 -12.24 4.09
N PHE A 312 8.20 -12.87 4.87
CA PHE A 312 7.84 -14.29 4.70
C PHE A 312 7.09 -14.55 3.38
N LEU A 313 6.14 -13.69 3.01
CA LEU A 313 5.33 -13.86 1.80
C LEU A 313 6.13 -13.55 0.53
N PHE A 314 7.14 -12.68 0.60
CA PHE A 314 8.09 -12.41 -0.49
C PHE A 314 9.36 -13.27 -0.41
N ASP A 315 9.41 -14.24 0.50
CA ASP A 315 10.52 -15.17 0.56
C ASP A 315 10.55 -16.02 -0.71
N ASP A 316 11.69 -15.97 -1.41
CA ASP A 316 11.89 -16.67 -2.67
C ASP A 316 12.55 -18.05 -2.50
N GLN A 317 12.78 -18.49 -1.25
CA GLN A 317 13.34 -19.82 -0.99
C GLN A 317 12.26 -20.88 -1.17
N ALA A 318 12.26 -21.50 -2.35
CA ALA A 318 11.50 -22.70 -2.61
C ALA A 318 12.20 -23.93 -2.01
N ALA A 319 11.46 -24.79 -1.29
CA ALA A 319 11.86 -26.18 -1.17
C ALA A 319 11.86 -26.81 -2.58
N ALA A 320 12.76 -27.77 -2.85
CA ALA A 320 13.06 -28.28 -4.20
C ALA A 320 11.86 -28.76 -5.06
N GLU A 321 10.67 -28.91 -4.47
CA GLU A 321 9.44 -29.36 -5.13
C GLU A 321 8.24 -28.42 -4.94
N GLN A 322 8.41 -27.25 -4.29
CA GLN A 322 7.32 -26.32 -3.98
C GLN A 322 7.55 -24.94 -4.61
N GLN A 323 6.49 -24.28 -5.06
CA GLN A 323 6.57 -22.88 -5.47
C GLN A 323 6.99 -22.00 -4.29
N SER A 324 7.85 -21.00 -4.54
CA SER A 324 8.23 -20.02 -3.52
C SER A 324 7.03 -19.24 -3.00
N ASN A 325 7.11 -18.74 -1.76
CA ASN A 325 6.05 -17.93 -1.19
C ASN A 325 5.79 -16.69 -2.05
N ARG A 326 6.87 -16.07 -2.55
CA ARG A 326 6.81 -14.95 -3.48
C ARG A 326 5.97 -15.28 -4.71
N THR A 327 6.23 -16.41 -5.36
CA THR A 327 5.48 -16.83 -6.56
C THR A 327 3.98 -16.98 -6.26
N LYS A 328 3.63 -17.54 -5.09
CA LYS A 328 2.23 -17.68 -4.65
C LYS A 328 1.58 -16.32 -4.40
N LEU A 329 2.27 -15.41 -3.69
CA LEU A 329 1.78 -14.06 -3.43
C LEU A 329 1.56 -13.29 -4.73
N LEU A 330 2.53 -13.30 -5.65
CA LEU A 330 2.40 -12.60 -6.94
C LEU A 330 1.21 -13.11 -7.76
N ARG A 331 0.91 -14.41 -7.70
CA ARG A 331 -0.30 -14.98 -8.31
C ARG A 331 -1.58 -14.46 -7.65
N VAL A 332 -1.62 -14.37 -6.33
CA VAL A 332 -2.76 -13.80 -5.58
C VAL A 332 -2.99 -12.35 -5.99
N LEU A 333 -1.93 -11.55 -6.02
CA LEU A 333 -1.98 -10.15 -6.43
C LEU A 333 -2.49 -10.01 -7.88
N ALA A 334 -1.96 -10.80 -8.81
CA ALA A 334 -2.45 -10.83 -10.20
C ALA A 334 -3.92 -11.26 -10.31
N GLY A 335 -4.35 -12.24 -9.49
CA GLY A 335 -5.73 -12.69 -9.42
C GLY A 335 -6.67 -11.60 -8.90
N MET A 336 -6.27 -10.88 -7.86
CA MET A 336 -7.01 -9.72 -7.35
C MET A 336 -7.18 -8.66 -8.43
N ARG A 337 -6.10 -8.31 -9.15
CA ARG A 337 -6.17 -7.35 -10.26
C ARG A 337 -7.24 -7.74 -11.28
N GLY A 338 -7.35 -9.03 -11.62
CA GLY A 338 -8.37 -9.54 -12.55
C GLY A 338 -9.83 -9.38 -12.10
N THR A 339 -10.09 -8.86 -10.90
CA THR A 339 -11.45 -8.70 -10.34
C THR A 339 -11.76 -7.22 -10.04
N ASP A 340 -13.04 -6.83 -10.08
CA ASP A 340 -13.51 -5.51 -9.64
C ASP A 340 -13.55 -5.38 -8.09
N HIS A 341 -12.56 -5.96 -7.41
CA HIS A 341 -12.50 -5.96 -5.95
C HIS A 341 -12.25 -4.54 -5.40
N ALA A 342 -11.64 -3.64 -6.18
CA ALA A 342 -11.41 -2.26 -5.77
C ALA A 342 -12.72 -1.53 -5.40
N ALA A 343 -13.82 -1.86 -6.08
CA ALA A 343 -15.16 -1.34 -5.80
C ALA A 343 -15.80 -1.92 -4.52
N LEU A 344 -15.25 -3.01 -3.96
CA LEU A 344 -15.78 -3.61 -2.73
C LEU A 344 -15.43 -2.77 -1.50
N PRO A 345 -16.27 -2.77 -0.46
CA PRO A 345 -15.90 -2.25 0.86
C PRO A 345 -14.63 -2.91 1.42
N GLN A 346 -13.86 -2.16 2.21
CA GLN A 346 -12.56 -2.61 2.75
C GLN A 346 -12.63 -3.98 3.45
N ASP A 347 -13.64 -4.23 4.27
CA ASP A 347 -13.76 -5.50 5.00
C ASP A 347 -13.94 -6.70 4.05
N LYS A 348 -14.62 -6.50 2.92
CA LYS A 348 -14.79 -7.52 1.89
C LYS A 348 -13.51 -7.70 1.09
N ARG A 349 -12.78 -6.62 0.77
CA ARG A 349 -11.47 -6.68 0.09
C ARG A 349 -10.45 -7.47 0.91
N SER A 350 -10.33 -7.14 2.20
CA SER A 350 -9.43 -7.85 3.11
C SER A 350 -9.78 -9.33 3.24
N LYS A 351 -11.08 -9.68 3.31
CA LYS A 351 -11.53 -11.09 3.32
C LYS A 351 -11.19 -11.81 2.02
N LEU A 352 -11.41 -11.17 0.87
CA LEU A 352 -11.07 -11.77 -0.42
C LEU A 352 -9.57 -12.01 -0.53
N PHE A 353 -8.73 -11.02 -0.19
CA PHE A 353 -7.28 -11.20 -0.16
C PHE A 353 -6.85 -12.35 0.75
N GLN A 354 -7.41 -12.41 1.96
CA GLN A 354 -7.16 -13.51 2.88
C GLN A 354 -7.54 -14.87 2.27
N GLN A 355 -8.72 -14.98 1.65
CA GLN A 355 -9.19 -16.22 1.04
C GLN A 355 -8.29 -16.68 -0.11
N GLU A 356 -7.95 -15.78 -1.02
CA GLU A 356 -7.04 -16.06 -2.14
C GLU A 356 -5.65 -16.45 -1.64
N LEU A 357 -5.15 -15.78 -0.59
CA LEU A 357 -3.87 -16.12 0.02
C LEU A 357 -3.90 -17.52 0.65
N LEU A 358 -4.90 -17.84 1.45
CA LEU A 358 -5.04 -19.17 2.06
C LEU A 358 -5.17 -20.28 1.01
N ALA A 359 -5.93 -20.01 -0.07
CA ALA A 359 -6.06 -20.93 -1.19
C ALA A 359 -4.73 -21.14 -1.93
N ALA A 360 -3.98 -20.08 -2.21
CA ALA A 360 -2.69 -20.16 -2.90
C ALA A 360 -1.62 -20.91 -2.08
N PHE A 361 -1.75 -20.90 -0.76
CA PHE A 361 -0.85 -21.61 0.15
C PHE A 361 -1.31 -23.04 0.49
N ASP A 362 -2.51 -23.44 0.06
CA ASP A 362 -3.15 -24.72 0.41
C ASP A 362 -3.17 -24.97 1.93
N GLN A 363 -3.49 -23.93 2.69
CA GLN A 363 -3.37 -23.90 4.15
C GLN A 363 -4.55 -23.17 4.78
N GLY A 364 -4.98 -23.63 5.96
CA GLY A 364 -5.83 -22.83 6.83
C GLY A 364 -5.02 -21.73 7.53
N GLY A 365 -5.72 -20.79 8.18
CA GLY A 365 -5.08 -19.65 8.84
C GLY A 365 -4.13 -20.04 9.98
N GLU A 366 -4.35 -21.20 10.62
CA GLU A 366 -3.46 -21.72 11.66
C GLU A 366 -2.18 -22.32 11.05
N GLU A 367 -2.31 -23.11 9.99
CA GLU A 367 -1.19 -23.72 9.27
C GLU A 367 -0.27 -22.66 8.68
N LEU A 368 -0.83 -21.61 8.04
CA LEU A 368 -0.06 -20.49 7.52
C LEU A 368 0.70 -19.75 8.61
N HIS A 369 0.06 -19.53 9.76
CA HIS A 369 0.70 -18.89 10.90
C HIS A 369 1.86 -19.74 11.46
N LEU A 370 1.67 -21.06 11.56
CA LEU A 370 2.72 -21.99 11.99
C LEU A 370 3.89 -22.03 11.02
N ALA A 371 3.62 -22.03 9.71
CA ALA A 371 4.64 -21.96 8.67
C ALA A 371 5.48 -20.68 8.79
N PHE A 372 4.81 -19.53 9.00
CA PHE A 372 5.49 -18.27 9.28
C PHE A 372 6.35 -18.33 10.54
N LEU A 373 5.83 -18.87 11.66
CA LEU A 373 6.61 -18.94 12.90
C LEU A 373 7.86 -19.82 12.74
N ALA A 374 7.77 -20.92 11.99
CA ALA A 374 8.89 -21.80 11.68
C ALA A 374 9.93 -21.13 10.76
N TRP A 375 9.47 -20.43 9.73
CA TRP A 375 10.34 -19.61 8.87
C TRP A 375 11.06 -18.53 9.70
N ALA A 376 10.33 -17.86 10.59
CA ALA A 376 10.84 -16.74 11.35
C ALA A 376 11.97 -17.11 12.33
N GLU A 377 12.02 -18.37 12.79
CA GLU A 377 13.12 -18.86 13.66
C GLU A 377 14.48 -18.81 12.95
N ASN A 378 14.51 -18.93 11.62
CA ASN A 378 15.75 -19.07 10.85
C ASN A 378 16.01 -17.90 9.90
N SER A 379 14.95 -17.29 9.38
CA SER A 379 15.02 -16.41 8.21
C SER A 379 14.67 -14.94 8.48
N LEU A 380 14.23 -14.59 9.69
CA LEU A 380 13.99 -13.18 10.02
C LEU A 380 15.25 -12.34 9.79
N PRO A 381 15.11 -11.10 9.25
CA PRO A 381 16.22 -10.17 9.14
C PRO A 381 16.92 -10.02 10.49
N ARG A 382 18.23 -10.27 10.51
CA ARG A 382 19.05 -10.16 11.73
C ARG A 382 19.74 -8.80 11.85
N ARG A 383 19.80 -8.03 10.75
CA ARG A 383 20.52 -6.76 10.62
C ARG A 383 19.82 -5.81 9.67
#